data_AF-A0AAX6E883-F1
#
_entry.id   AF-A0AAX6E883-F1
#
_cell.length_a   1.000
_cell.length_b   1.000
_cell.length_c   1.000
_cell.angle_alpha   90.00
_cell.angle_beta   90.00
_cell.angle_gamma   90.00
#
_symmetry.space_group_name_H-M   'P 1'
#
loop_
_entity.id
_entity.type
_entity.pdbx_description
1 polymer ?
#
loop_
_entity_poly.entity_id
_entity_poly.type
_entity_poly.pdbx_seq_one_letter_code
_entity_poly.pdbx_strand_id
1 'polypeptide(L)'
;MVPATASFSITSPSPSDMASPEELHPAPTTSLLPNPSTTTTTTTTTKKSLTPLLLLLATFLSFASAVLYFSSKPHPSPPTVVSRPLSTLPRPTVILISADGFRFGYQHKAPLPSIRRLIANGTSADLGLVPVFPTLTFPNHYSIVTGLYPSSHGVVNNHFLDPASGSRFSMSSHDPRWWLGEPLWETVANHNLTAATYFWPGSEVPKGSWHCPPKFCQHYNGSVPFEDRVDTVLAYFDHHDTVPSFVTLYFEDPDHQGHLFGPDDREITDAVVRIDDMVGRLIRGLEERRSSTT
;
A
#
# COMPACT_ATOMS: atom_id res chain seq x y z
N MET A 1 36.28 46.54 13.97
CA MET A 1 36.21 46.73 12.50
C MET A 1 35.19 45.73 11.96
N VAL A 2 34.22 46.26 11.22
CA VAL A 2 32.94 45.66 10.81
C VAL A 2 33.12 44.58 9.75
N PRO A 3 32.35 43.47 9.75
CA PRO A 3 32.00 42.77 8.53
C PRO A 3 30.60 43.17 8.06
N ALA A 4 30.53 43.56 6.79
CA ALA A 4 29.34 44.07 6.13
C ALA A 4 28.28 42.99 5.90
N THR A 5 27.04 43.33 6.22
CA THR A 5 25.81 42.60 5.88
C THR A 5 25.40 42.90 4.45
N ALA A 6 25.29 41.89 3.60
CA ALA A 6 24.65 42.00 2.29
C ALA A 6 23.24 41.40 2.36
N SER A 7 22.24 42.28 2.38
CA SER A 7 20.81 41.93 2.35
C SER A 7 20.35 41.81 0.90
N PHE A 8 19.92 40.62 0.49
CA PHE A 8 19.21 40.42 -0.79
C PHE A 8 17.71 40.60 -0.55
N SER A 9 17.13 41.64 -1.17
CA SER A 9 15.68 41.86 -1.22
C SER A 9 15.11 41.14 -2.44
N ILE A 10 14.23 40.16 -2.22
CA ILE A 10 13.45 39.51 -3.27
C ILE A 10 12.10 40.22 -3.33
N THR A 11 11.81 40.83 -4.48
CA THR A 11 10.54 41.51 -4.77
C THR A 11 9.56 40.48 -5.34
N SER A 12 8.46 40.23 -4.64
CA SER A 12 7.37 39.36 -5.13
C SER A 12 6.44 40.14 -6.09
N PRO A 13 5.99 39.57 -7.21
CA PRO A 13 4.96 40.18 -8.04
C PRO A 13 3.55 39.95 -7.46
N SER A 14 2.70 40.97 -7.61
CA SER A 14 1.29 41.03 -7.23
C SER A 14 0.40 40.16 -8.15
N PRO A 15 -0.71 39.57 -7.66
CA PRO A 15 -1.60 38.75 -8.47
C PRO A 15 -2.63 39.63 -9.17
N SER A 16 -2.68 39.59 -10.49
CA SER A 16 -3.79 40.13 -11.28
C SER A 16 -3.97 39.24 -12.50
N ASP A 17 -5.21 38.80 -12.69
CA ASP A 17 -5.81 38.11 -13.84
C ASP A 17 -6.24 36.66 -13.57
N MET A 18 -7.32 36.54 -12.80
CA MET A 18 -8.29 35.44 -12.97
C MET A 18 -9.13 35.74 -14.21
N ALA A 19 -9.12 34.84 -15.20
CA ALA A 19 -10.14 34.74 -16.22
C ALA A 19 -10.77 33.33 -16.19
N SER A 20 -12.10 33.35 -16.21
CA SER A 20 -13.10 32.30 -16.05
C SER A 20 -13.17 31.28 -17.21
N PRO A 21 -13.86 30.14 -17.04
CA PRO A 21 -13.72 28.95 -17.88
C PRO A 21 -14.53 29.00 -19.18
N GLU A 22 -13.96 28.43 -20.24
CA GLU A 22 -14.54 28.35 -21.58
C GLU A 22 -15.53 27.19 -21.69
N GLU A 23 -16.77 27.52 -22.07
CA GLU A 23 -17.92 26.64 -22.21
C GLU A 23 -18.00 26.07 -23.63
N LEU A 24 -18.09 24.73 -23.76
CA LEU A 24 -18.06 24.01 -25.04
C LEU A 24 -19.48 23.86 -25.60
N HIS A 25 -19.81 24.57 -26.71
CA HIS A 25 -21.07 24.40 -27.43
C HIS A 25 -21.01 23.27 -28.49
N PRO A 26 -22.06 22.45 -28.67
CA PRO A 26 -22.15 21.47 -29.75
C PRO A 26 -22.81 22.06 -31.02
N ALA A 27 -22.32 21.62 -32.18
CA ALA A 27 -22.82 22.01 -33.51
C ALA A 27 -24.17 21.34 -33.89
N PRO A 28 -25.04 22.00 -34.68
CA PRO A 28 -26.29 21.42 -35.16
C PRO A 28 -26.15 20.91 -36.62
N THR A 29 -26.84 19.82 -36.96
CA THR A 29 -27.09 19.46 -38.36
C THR A 29 -28.58 19.30 -38.60
N THR A 30 -29.12 20.24 -39.38
CA THR A 30 -30.51 20.37 -39.81
C THR A 30 -30.85 19.35 -40.89
N SER A 31 -32.00 18.71 -40.77
CA SER A 31 -32.62 17.89 -41.81
C SER A 31 -33.39 18.76 -42.82
N LEU A 32 -33.29 18.44 -44.11
CA LEU A 32 -34.13 18.99 -45.17
C LEU A 32 -34.92 17.86 -45.82
N LEU A 33 -36.25 17.95 -45.70
CA LEU A 33 -37.22 17.24 -46.52
C LEU A 33 -37.35 17.90 -47.90
N PRO A 34 -37.83 17.15 -48.90
CA PRO A 34 -38.93 17.66 -49.70
C PRO A 34 -40.08 16.65 -49.88
N ASN A 35 -41.27 17.20 -50.09
CA ASN A 35 -42.55 16.53 -50.32
C ASN A 35 -42.95 16.70 -51.83
N PRO A 36 -44.12 16.24 -52.29
CA PRO A 36 -44.41 14.92 -52.85
C PRO A 36 -44.80 14.96 -54.34
N SER A 37 -44.85 13.80 -55.02
CA SER A 37 -45.68 13.66 -56.24
C SER A 37 -46.04 12.20 -56.58
N THR A 38 -47.35 11.98 -56.56
CA THR A 38 -48.18 11.18 -57.48
C THR A 38 -48.09 9.66 -57.48
N THR A 39 -49.21 9.07 -57.06
CA THR A 39 -49.62 7.67 -57.18
C THR A 39 -49.67 7.23 -58.64
N THR A 40 -49.14 6.03 -58.92
CA THR A 40 -49.62 5.23 -60.06
C THR A 40 -49.69 3.77 -59.62
N THR A 41 -50.88 3.21 -59.71
CA THR A 41 -51.20 1.84 -59.34
C THR A 41 -50.75 0.90 -60.45
N THR A 42 -49.88 -0.06 -60.13
CA THR A 42 -49.65 -1.23 -60.98
C THR A 42 -49.83 -2.48 -60.14
N THR A 43 -50.88 -3.23 -60.46
CA THR A 43 -51.15 -4.57 -59.95
C THR A 43 -50.05 -5.54 -60.38
N THR A 44 -49.37 -6.15 -59.41
CA THR A 44 -48.56 -7.36 -59.63
C THR A 44 -48.99 -8.46 -58.68
N THR A 45 -49.50 -9.54 -59.26
CA THR A 45 -49.74 -10.85 -58.66
C THR A 45 -48.51 -11.37 -57.91
N THR A 46 -48.58 -11.46 -56.59
CA THR A 46 -47.56 -12.07 -55.73
C THR A 46 -47.75 -13.59 -55.68
N LYS A 47 -46.84 -14.33 -56.31
CA LYS A 47 -46.65 -15.75 -56.00
C LYS A 47 -46.10 -15.85 -54.57
N LYS A 48 -46.79 -16.58 -53.68
CA LYS A 48 -46.35 -16.84 -52.31
C LYS A 48 -45.05 -17.66 -52.36
N SER A 49 -43.91 -17.00 -52.15
CA SER A 49 -42.63 -17.67 -51.95
C SER A 49 -42.51 -18.15 -50.51
N LEU A 50 -42.12 -19.41 -50.31
CA LEU A 50 -41.85 -20.01 -48.97
C LEU A 50 -40.55 -19.50 -48.33
N THR A 51 -39.74 -18.71 -49.05
CA THR A 51 -38.44 -18.22 -48.60
C THR A 51 -38.45 -17.37 -47.31
N PRO A 52 -39.41 -16.47 -47.01
CA PRO A 52 -39.34 -15.67 -45.79
C PRO A 52 -39.61 -16.51 -44.53
N LEU A 53 -40.39 -17.59 -44.64
CA LEU A 53 -40.66 -18.50 -43.52
C LEU A 53 -39.45 -19.36 -43.17
N LEU A 54 -38.71 -19.82 -44.18
CA LEU A 54 -37.46 -20.56 -44.02
C LEU A 54 -36.33 -19.68 -43.44
N LEU A 55 -36.25 -18.40 -43.83
CA LEU A 55 -35.31 -17.45 -43.24
C LEU A 55 -35.64 -17.13 -41.78
N LEU A 56 -36.92 -16.94 -41.44
CA LEU A 56 -37.35 -16.75 -40.05
C LEU A 56 -37.02 -17.96 -39.18
N LEU A 57 -37.27 -19.18 -39.66
CA LEU A 57 -36.95 -20.40 -38.93
C LEU A 57 -35.43 -20.55 -38.72
N ALA A 58 -34.63 -20.24 -39.74
CA ALA A 58 -33.17 -20.27 -39.64
C ALA A 58 -32.64 -19.25 -38.62
N THR A 59 -33.15 -18.02 -38.61
CA THR A 59 -32.76 -17.00 -37.62
C THR A 59 -33.17 -17.40 -36.20
N PHE A 60 -34.33 -18.04 -36.03
CA PHE A 60 -34.79 -18.51 -34.73
C PHE A 60 -33.93 -19.67 -34.21
N LEU A 61 -33.53 -20.60 -35.08
CA LEU A 61 -32.60 -21.67 -34.74
C LEU A 61 -31.22 -21.11 -34.37
N SER A 62 -30.68 -20.16 -35.14
CA SER A 62 -29.39 -19.53 -34.83
C SER A 62 -29.41 -18.76 -33.50
N PHE A 63 -30.51 -18.07 -33.21
CA PHE A 63 -30.69 -17.36 -31.94
C PHE A 63 -30.83 -18.33 -30.77
N ALA A 64 -31.62 -19.41 -30.92
CA ALA A 64 -31.76 -20.45 -29.91
C ALA A 64 -30.42 -21.17 -29.64
N SER A 65 -29.64 -21.48 -30.68
CA SER A 65 -28.30 -22.05 -30.55
C SER A 65 -27.33 -21.09 -29.86
N ALA A 66 -27.40 -19.78 -30.14
CA ALA A 66 -26.59 -18.79 -29.45
C ALA A 66 -26.95 -18.68 -27.97
N VAL A 67 -28.24 -18.62 -27.62
CA VAL A 67 -28.71 -18.59 -26.23
C VAL A 67 -28.27 -19.85 -25.48
N LEU A 68 -28.42 -21.03 -26.10
CA LEU A 68 -27.95 -22.28 -25.50
C LEU A 68 -26.41 -22.33 -25.37
N TYR A 69 -25.67 -21.78 -26.33
CA TYR A 69 -24.20 -21.68 -26.26
C TYR A 69 -23.71 -20.73 -25.17
N PHE A 70 -24.40 -19.59 -24.96
CA PHE A 70 -24.05 -18.63 -23.91
C PHE A 70 -24.57 -19.04 -22.52
N SER A 71 -25.70 -19.74 -22.42
CA SER A 71 -26.22 -20.29 -21.15
C SER A 71 -25.51 -21.57 -20.71
N SER A 72 -24.83 -22.29 -21.61
CA SER A 72 -24.05 -23.49 -21.30
C SER A 72 -22.59 -23.21 -20.94
N LYS A 73 -22.11 -21.97 -21.09
CA LYS A 73 -20.80 -21.60 -20.54
C LYS A 73 -20.91 -21.56 -19.02
N PRO A 74 -20.16 -22.39 -18.28
CA PRO A 74 -20.11 -22.29 -16.84
C PRO A 74 -19.66 -20.86 -16.51
N HIS A 75 -20.47 -20.15 -15.73
CA HIS A 75 -20.05 -18.90 -15.13
C HIS A 75 -18.79 -19.22 -14.31
N PRO A 76 -17.65 -18.55 -14.55
CA PRO A 76 -16.49 -18.75 -13.68
C PRO A 76 -16.97 -18.38 -12.28
N SER A 77 -17.05 -19.38 -11.41
CA SER A 77 -17.27 -19.16 -9.98
C SER A 77 -16.28 -18.08 -9.54
N PRO A 78 -16.68 -17.09 -8.72
CA PRO A 78 -15.67 -16.25 -8.06
C PRO A 78 -14.63 -17.19 -7.47
N PRO A 79 -13.32 -16.92 -7.61
CA PRO A 79 -12.31 -17.79 -7.06
C PRO A 79 -12.67 -17.99 -5.60
N THR A 80 -13.05 -19.21 -5.25
CA THR A 80 -13.22 -19.58 -3.86
C THR A 80 -11.83 -19.37 -3.28
N VAL A 81 -11.65 -18.29 -2.53
CA VAL A 81 -10.45 -18.08 -1.71
C VAL A 81 -10.57 -19.14 -0.62
N VAL A 82 -10.21 -20.38 -0.97
CA VAL A 82 -9.99 -21.45 -0.02
C VAL A 82 -8.72 -21.01 0.69
N SER A 83 -8.88 -20.25 1.77
CA SER A 83 -7.80 -20.06 2.74
C SER A 83 -7.28 -21.45 3.08
N ARG A 84 -6.06 -21.75 2.61
CA ARG A 84 -5.42 -23.05 2.82
C ARG A 84 -5.50 -23.37 4.32
N PRO A 85 -5.85 -24.61 4.74
CA PRO A 85 -6.00 -24.94 6.16
C PRO A 85 -4.71 -24.56 6.88
N LEU A 86 -4.78 -23.61 7.81
CA LEU A 86 -3.61 -23.13 8.54
C LEU A 86 -3.19 -24.25 9.50
N SER A 87 -1.92 -24.62 9.58
CA SER A 87 -1.44 -25.21 10.84
C SER A 87 -1.60 -24.10 11.87
N THR A 88 -2.51 -24.30 12.81
CA THR A 88 -3.04 -23.19 13.58
C THR A 88 -2.02 -22.79 14.64
N LEU A 89 -1.35 -21.66 14.42
CA LEU A 89 -0.89 -20.86 15.54
C LEU A 89 -2.06 -20.74 16.54
N PRO A 90 -1.81 -20.74 17.87
CA PRO A 90 -2.88 -20.63 18.87
C PRO A 90 -3.80 -19.42 18.65
N ARG A 91 -3.27 -18.40 17.95
CA ARG A 91 -3.96 -17.20 17.51
C ARG A 91 -3.29 -16.66 16.24
N PRO A 92 -3.99 -15.88 15.40
CA PRO A 92 -3.35 -15.18 14.28
C PRO A 92 -2.24 -14.25 14.77
N THR A 93 -1.11 -14.24 14.06
CA THR A 93 -0.03 -13.27 14.25
C THR A 93 -0.04 -12.25 13.12
N VAL A 94 0.09 -10.97 13.47
CA VAL A 94 0.27 -9.88 12.51
C VAL A 94 1.75 -9.51 12.46
N ILE A 95 2.32 -9.46 11.25
CA ILE A 95 3.67 -8.93 11.01
C ILE A 95 3.54 -7.64 10.20
N LEU A 96 3.96 -6.52 10.79
CA LEU A 96 4.01 -5.21 10.16
C LEU A 96 5.45 -4.93 9.70
N ILE A 97 5.65 -4.87 8.39
CA ILE A 97 6.97 -4.66 7.77
C ILE A 97 7.01 -3.24 7.20
N SER A 98 8.05 -2.50 7.55
CA SER A 98 8.36 -1.19 6.94
C SER A 98 9.72 -1.23 6.26
N ALA A 99 9.77 -0.82 5.01
CA ALA A 99 10.99 -0.50 4.28
C ALA A 99 11.01 1.02 4.08
N ASP A 100 11.89 1.72 4.80
CA ASP A 100 11.87 3.18 4.83
C ASP A 100 12.14 3.76 3.43
N GLY A 101 11.45 4.83 3.08
CA GLY A 101 11.61 5.47 1.77
C GLY A 101 11.18 4.61 0.57
N PHE A 102 10.47 3.49 0.78
CA PHE A 102 9.90 2.69 -0.32
C PHE A 102 8.74 3.45 -0.98
N ARG A 103 9.09 4.38 -1.86
CA ARG A 103 8.16 5.26 -2.57
C ARG A 103 7.21 4.44 -3.46
N PHE A 104 5.94 4.87 -3.53
CA PHE A 104 5.01 4.32 -4.51
C PHE A 104 5.58 4.40 -5.94
N GLY A 105 5.56 3.27 -6.64
CA GLY A 105 6.18 3.09 -7.95
C GLY A 105 7.45 2.25 -7.89
N TYR A 106 8.12 2.17 -6.73
CA TYR A 106 9.34 1.35 -6.59
C TYR A 106 9.06 -0.14 -6.76
N GLN A 107 7.83 -0.60 -6.53
CA GLN A 107 7.40 -1.96 -6.85
C GLN A 107 7.53 -2.32 -8.34
N HIS A 108 7.76 -1.33 -9.21
CA HIS A 108 7.95 -1.48 -10.66
C HIS A 108 9.40 -1.23 -11.12
N LYS A 109 10.34 -0.85 -10.23
CA LYS A 109 11.73 -0.54 -10.62
C LYS A 109 12.51 -1.77 -11.11
N ALA A 110 12.15 -2.97 -10.66
CA ALA A 110 12.80 -4.21 -11.04
C ALA A 110 11.81 -5.39 -11.04
N PRO A 111 12.24 -6.59 -11.49
CA PRO A 111 11.53 -7.83 -11.21
C PRO A 111 11.60 -8.14 -9.70
N LEU A 112 10.48 -7.92 -9.00
CA LEU A 112 10.35 -8.15 -7.54
C LEU A 112 9.39 -9.32 -7.29
N PRO A 113 9.83 -10.58 -7.46
CA PRO A 113 8.96 -11.74 -7.43
C PRO A 113 8.24 -11.92 -6.08
N SER A 114 8.87 -11.58 -4.96
CA SER A 114 8.32 -11.80 -3.62
C SER A 114 7.21 -10.80 -3.29
N ILE A 115 7.46 -9.52 -3.52
CA ILE A 115 6.49 -8.42 -3.37
C ILE A 115 5.36 -8.58 -4.40
N ARG A 116 5.67 -8.93 -5.66
CA ARG A 116 4.63 -9.21 -6.67
C ARG A 116 3.75 -10.40 -6.27
N ARG A 117 4.32 -11.45 -5.66
CA ARG A 117 3.54 -12.56 -5.11
C ARG A 117 2.60 -12.09 -4.00
N LEU A 118 3.04 -11.20 -3.10
CA LEU A 118 2.18 -10.61 -2.07
C LEU A 118 1.04 -9.79 -2.67
N ILE A 119 1.32 -8.96 -3.68
CA ILE A 119 0.30 -8.15 -4.36
C ILE A 119 -0.71 -9.06 -5.07
N ALA A 120 -0.24 -10.05 -5.84
CA ALA A 120 -1.10 -10.92 -6.64
C ALA A 120 -1.99 -11.85 -5.79
N ASN A 121 -1.51 -12.27 -4.61
CA ASN A 121 -2.22 -13.19 -3.72
C ASN A 121 -2.82 -12.50 -2.49
N GLY A 122 -2.78 -11.16 -2.43
CA GLY A 122 -3.17 -10.37 -1.27
C GLY A 122 -3.98 -9.15 -1.65
N THR A 123 -3.73 -8.04 -0.96
CA THR A 123 -4.42 -6.76 -1.19
C THR A 123 -3.39 -5.63 -1.23
N SER A 124 -3.58 -4.71 -2.16
CA SER A 124 -2.74 -3.51 -2.32
C SER A 124 -3.62 -2.27 -2.46
N ALA A 125 -3.14 -1.13 -1.97
CA ALA A 125 -3.77 0.16 -2.25
C ALA A 125 -3.36 0.64 -3.64
N ASP A 126 -4.33 0.80 -4.55
CA ASP A 126 -4.10 1.15 -5.96
C ASP A 126 -3.35 2.47 -6.14
N LEU A 127 -3.57 3.43 -5.23
CA LEU A 127 -2.96 4.76 -5.26
C LEU A 127 -1.83 4.91 -4.22
N GLY A 128 -1.42 3.81 -3.59
CA GLY A 128 -0.45 3.81 -2.50
C GLY A 128 -1.00 4.33 -1.17
N LEU A 129 -0.12 4.38 -0.17
CA LEU A 129 -0.40 4.94 1.14
C LEU A 129 -0.05 6.43 1.14
N VAL A 130 -0.99 7.28 1.57
CA VAL A 130 -0.72 8.72 1.74
C VAL A 130 -0.10 8.94 3.13
N PRO A 131 1.15 9.45 3.22
CA PRO A 131 1.79 9.72 4.51
C PRO A 131 1.17 10.95 5.20
N VAL A 132 1.37 11.05 6.50
CA VAL A 132 1.10 12.29 7.24
C VAL A 132 2.21 13.31 6.99
N PHE A 133 1.90 14.60 7.17
CA PHE A 133 2.88 15.67 7.10
C PHE A 133 3.49 15.98 8.48
N PRO A 134 4.82 16.19 8.58
CA PRO A 134 5.83 16.08 7.52
C PRO A 134 6.15 14.62 7.16
N THR A 135 6.53 14.38 5.90
CA THR A 135 6.85 13.04 5.37
C THR A 135 8.25 12.58 5.81
N LEU A 136 8.45 12.48 7.12
CA LEU A 136 9.68 12.04 7.78
C LEU A 136 9.46 10.71 8.50
N THR A 137 10.55 9.96 8.70
CA THR A 137 10.59 8.63 9.33
C THR A 137 9.83 8.58 10.64
N PHE A 138 10.26 9.31 11.68
CA PHE A 138 9.72 9.15 13.03
C PHE A 138 8.24 9.57 13.14
N PRO A 139 7.81 10.72 12.59
CA PRO A 139 6.40 11.11 12.59
C PRO A 139 5.51 10.06 11.92
N ASN A 140 5.87 9.56 10.73
CA ASN A 140 5.03 8.62 9.98
C ASN A 140 5.02 7.23 10.61
N HIS A 141 6.16 6.69 11.01
CA HIS A 141 6.21 5.37 11.65
C HIS A 141 5.43 5.35 12.97
N TYR A 142 5.44 6.45 13.73
CA TYR A 142 4.66 6.54 14.95
C TYR A 142 3.17 6.78 14.68
N SER A 143 2.82 7.53 13.63
CA SER A 143 1.42 7.64 13.14
C SER A 143 0.85 6.27 12.73
N ILE A 144 1.62 5.44 12.01
CA ILE A 144 1.17 4.11 11.56
C ILE A 144 0.75 3.22 12.75
N VAL A 145 1.50 3.26 13.85
CA VAL A 145 1.25 2.38 15.01
C VAL A 145 0.35 2.99 16.06
N THR A 146 -0.03 4.26 15.95
CA THR A 146 -0.94 4.92 16.90
C THR A 146 -2.27 5.31 16.28
N GLY A 147 -2.35 5.44 14.94
CA GLY A 147 -3.50 5.98 14.24
C GLY A 147 -3.70 7.49 14.47
N LEU A 148 -2.71 8.19 15.03
CA LEU A 148 -2.78 9.61 15.38
C LEU A 148 -1.97 10.46 14.40
N TYR A 149 -2.33 11.74 14.28
CA TYR A 149 -1.49 12.72 13.59
C TYR A 149 -0.30 13.13 14.48
N PRO A 150 0.79 13.68 13.89
CA PRO A 150 1.95 14.17 14.64
C PRO A 150 1.62 15.19 15.73
N SER A 151 0.65 16.07 15.48
CA SER A 151 0.16 17.03 16.48
C SER A 151 -0.49 16.38 17.71
N SER A 152 -0.92 15.13 17.60
CA SER A 152 -1.61 14.39 18.67
C SER A 152 -0.70 13.38 19.36
N HIS A 153 0.19 12.70 18.63
CA HIS A 153 1.14 11.74 19.21
C HIS A 153 2.48 12.36 19.66
N GLY A 154 2.70 13.66 19.43
CA GLY A 154 3.83 14.44 19.98
C GLY A 154 5.12 14.40 19.16
N VAL A 155 5.38 13.31 18.42
CA VAL A 155 6.54 13.18 17.52
C VAL A 155 6.33 13.95 16.21
N VAL A 156 6.59 15.25 16.22
CA VAL A 156 6.31 16.16 15.08
C VAL A 156 7.41 16.25 14.02
N ASN A 157 8.63 15.81 14.34
CA ASN A 157 9.79 15.81 13.44
C ASN A 157 10.83 14.78 13.95
N ASN A 158 11.82 14.40 13.13
CA ASN A 158 12.96 13.59 13.56
C ASN A 158 13.83 14.34 14.59
N HIS A 159 13.85 15.68 14.52
CA HIS A 159 14.52 16.56 15.48
C HIS A 159 13.66 17.80 15.71
N PHE A 160 13.41 18.17 16.96
CA PHE A 160 12.69 19.40 17.29
C PHE A 160 13.01 19.92 18.69
N LEU A 161 12.64 21.17 18.93
CA LEU A 161 12.73 21.85 20.22
C LEU A 161 11.30 22.09 20.71
N ASP A 162 11.02 21.76 21.97
CA ASP A 162 9.82 22.24 22.64
C ASP A 162 10.04 23.70 23.06
N PRO A 163 9.31 24.67 22.49
CA PRO A 163 9.50 26.09 22.80
C PRO A 163 9.09 26.45 24.24
N ALA A 164 8.23 25.66 24.89
CA ALA A 164 7.77 25.95 26.24
C ALA A 164 8.81 25.53 27.29
N SER A 165 9.38 24.32 27.18
CA SER A 165 10.38 23.83 28.12
C SER A 165 11.84 24.08 27.71
N GLY A 166 12.09 24.41 26.44
CA GLY A 166 13.44 24.47 25.88
C GLY A 166 14.10 23.09 25.68
N SER A 167 13.35 22.02 25.90
CA SER A 167 13.84 20.65 25.73
C SER A 167 14.00 20.27 24.26
N ARG A 168 15.00 19.44 23.95
CA ARG A 168 15.25 18.92 22.61
C ARG A 168 14.83 17.47 22.47
N PHE A 169 14.21 17.15 21.35
CA PHE A 169 13.98 15.79 20.89
C PHE A 169 14.95 15.46 19.75
N SER A 170 15.42 14.21 19.73
CA SER A 170 16.10 13.57 18.61
C SER A 170 15.67 12.13 18.50
N MET A 171 15.94 11.51 17.36
CA MET A 171 15.63 10.09 17.10
C MET A 171 16.24 9.10 18.13
N SER A 172 17.25 9.51 18.89
CA SER A 172 17.84 8.74 19.99
C SER A 172 17.11 8.88 21.34
N SER A 173 16.01 9.63 21.41
CA SER A 173 15.32 9.91 22.66
C SER A 173 14.35 8.79 23.04
N HIS A 174 14.59 8.18 24.21
CA HIS A 174 13.67 7.21 24.81
C HIS A 174 12.84 7.78 25.97
N ASP A 175 12.78 9.11 26.09
CA ASP A 175 12.03 9.78 27.15
C ASP A 175 10.52 9.76 26.83
N PRO A 176 9.69 9.03 27.62
CA PRO A 176 8.28 8.80 27.30
C PRO A 176 7.44 10.06 27.15
N ARG A 177 7.89 11.21 27.69
CA ARG A 177 7.15 12.48 27.58
C ARG A 177 6.92 12.95 26.13
N TRP A 178 7.77 12.51 25.21
CA TRP A 178 7.66 12.85 23.78
C TRP A 178 6.71 11.94 23.01
N TRP A 179 6.43 10.76 23.54
CA TRP A 179 5.77 9.65 22.86
C TRP A 179 4.36 9.51 23.40
N LEU A 180 3.42 10.30 22.87
CA LEU A 180 2.02 10.35 23.32
C LEU A 180 1.16 9.33 22.54
N GLY A 181 -0.07 9.08 23.00
CA GLY A 181 -0.95 8.05 22.41
C GLY A 181 -0.52 6.62 22.76
N GLU A 182 -1.23 5.61 22.26
CA GLU A 182 -0.94 4.21 22.56
C GLU A 182 -0.48 3.49 21.28
N PRO A 183 0.81 3.10 21.15
CA PRO A 183 1.26 2.34 20.01
C PRO A 183 0.79 0.88 20.07
N LEU A 184 0.63 0.24 18.92
CA LEU A 184 0.09 -1.13 18.80
C LEU A 184 0.75 -2.17 19.73
N TRP A 185 2.06 -2.11 19.97
CA TRP A 185 2.73 -3.03 20.89
C TRP A 185 2.35 -2.81 22.35
N GLU A 186 2.06 -1.56 22.75
CA GLU A 186 1.51 -1.24 24.07
C GLU A 186 0.08 -1.76 24.18
N THR A 187 -0.77 -1.56 23.16
CA THR A 187 -2.11 -2.15 23.10
C THR A 187 -2.08 -3.67 23.26
N VAL A 188 -1.19 -4.35 22.53
CA VAL A 188 -1.04 -5.81 22.62
C VAL A 188 -0.62 -6.23 24.03
N ALA A 189 0.36 -5.55 24.63
CA ALA A 189 0.79 -5.81 25.99
C ALA A 189 -0.33 -5.56 27.03
N ASN A 190 -1.09 -4.48 26.89
CA ASN A 190 -2.25 -4.14 27.74
C ASN A 190 -3.33 -5.25 27.72
N HIS A 191 -3.41 -6.01 26.63
CA HIS A 191 -4.32 -7.15 26.48
C HIS A 191 -3.70 -8.50 26.87
N ASN A 192 -2.60 -8.50 27.62
CA ASN A 192 -1.87 -9.70 28.07
C ASN A 192 -1.40 -10.59 26.91
N LEU A 193 -1.14 -9.99 25.75
CA LEU A 193 -0.57 -10.66 24.58
C LEU A 193 0.88 -10.24 24.40
N THR A 194 1.66 -11.08 23.72
CA THR A 194 3.06 -10.79 23.41
C THR A 194 3.16 -10.00 22.10
N ALA A 195 3.80 -8.83 22.15
CA ALA A 195 4.30 -8.12 20.96
C ALA A 195 5.82 -8.30 20.84
N ALA A 196 6.31 -8.30 19.60
CA ALA A 196 7.73 -8.18 19.29
C ALA A 196 7.98 -7.02 18.33
N THR A 197 9.12 -6.37 18.49
CA THR A 197 9.50 -5.21 17.72
C THR A 197 10.97 -5.30 17.33
N TYR A 198 11.23 -5.12 16.04
CA TYR A 198 12.57 -5.09 15.49
C TYR A 198 12.78 -3.72 14.84
N PHE A 199 13.39 -2.81 15.61
CA PHE A 199 13.84 -1.48 15.19
C PHE A 199 12.75 -0.47 14.80
N TRP A 200 11.51 -0.63 15.29
CA TRP A 200 10.46 0.32 14.96
C TRP A 200 10.60 1.63 15.77
N PRO A 201 10.50 2.82 15.15
CA PRO A 201 10.57 4.10 15.88
C PRO A 201 9.60 4.17 17.07
N GLY A 202 10.14 4.34 18.26
CA GLY A 202 9.39 4.41 19.52
C GLY A 202 9.20 3.08 20.24
N SER A 203 9.58 1.94 19.66
CA SER A 203 9.41 0.63 20.32
C SER A 203 10.34 0.44 21.53
N GLU A 204 11.45 1.17 21.60
CA GLU A 204 12.39 1.14 22.72
C GLU A 204 11.92 1.93 23.93
N VAL A 205 10.83 2.70 23.82
CA VAL A 205 10.32 3.58 24.87
C VAL A 205 9.46 2.77 25.85
N PRO A 206 9.87 2.61 27.11
CA PRO A 206 9.04 1.96 28.12
C PRO A 206 7.84 2.85 28.46
N LYS A 207 6.62 2.35 28.27
CA LYS A 207 5.38 3.08 28.49
C LYS A 207 4.20 2.13 28.73
N GLY A 208 3.36 2.45 29.71
CA GLY A 208 2.19 1.63 30.06
C GLY A 208 2.62 0.20 30.42
N SER A 209 1.98 -0.80 29.83
CA SER A 209 2.37 -2.22 30.00
C SER A 209 3.54 -2.66 29.11
N TRP A 210 4.00 -1.80 28.20
CA TRP A 210 5.15 -2.10 27.36
C TRP A 210 6.46 -1.67 28.03
N HIS A 211 7.32 -2.65 28.29
CA HIS A 211 8.59 -2.46 28.99
C HIS A 211 9.81 -2.88 28.16
N CYS A 212 9.66 -2.93 26.82
CA CYS A 212 10.72 -3.33 25.89
C CYS A 212 11.49 -4.60 26.34
N PRO A 213 10.83 -5.77 26.44
CA PRO A 213 11.48 -7.00 26.90
C PRO A 213 12.65 -7.41 25.98
N PRO A 214 13.86 -7.72 26.48
CA PRO A 214 15.05 -7.96 25.64
C PRO A 214 14.89 -9.02 24.54
N LYS A 215 14.06 -10.05 24.76
CA LYS A 215 13.77 -11.08 23.75
C LYS A 215 12.95 -10.55 22.57
N PHE A 216 12.06 -9.59 22.82
CA PHE A 216 11.05 -9.13 21.86
C PHE A 216 11.16 -7.64 21.53
N CYS A 217 12.16 -6.94 22.04
CA CYS A 217 12.40 -5.54 21.74
C CYS A 217 13.89 -5.37 21.43
N GLN A 218 14.22 -5.27 20.15
CA GLN A 218 15.59 -5.04 19.72
C GLN A 218 15.87 -3.55 19.69
N HIS A 219 16.92 -3.14 20.40
CA HIS A 219 17.40 -1.77 20.40
C HIS A 219 18.08 -1.44 19.07
N TYR A 220 17.74 -0.28 18.50
CA TYR A 220 18.17 0.11 17.17
C TYR A 220 19.69 0.01 16.99
N ASN A 221 20.09 -0.76 16.00
CA ASN A 221 21.46 -0.84 15.52
C ASN A 221 21.45 -1.05 14.01
N GLY A 222 21.56 0.04 13.25
CA GLY A 222 21.57 0.00 11.78
C GLY A 222 22.72 -0.81 11.16
N SER A 223 23.71 -1.25 11.95
CA SER A 223 24.78 -2.13 11.47
C SER A 223 24.37 -3.60 11.39
N VAL A 224 23.22 -3.98 11.97
CA VAL A 224 22.72 -5.36 11.92
C VAL A 224 22.23 -5.67 10.50
N PRO A 225 22.77 -6.73 9.84
CA PRO A 225 22.34 -7.17 8.52
C PRO A 225 20.84 -7.46 8.47
N PHE A 226 20.19 -7.17 7.35
CA PHE A 226 18.74 -7.38 7.20
C PHE A 226 18.36 -8.85 7.33
N GLU A 227 19.21 -9.76 6.87
CA GLU A 227 19.07 -11.20 6.99
C GLU A 227 18.92 -11.62 8.45
N ASP A 228 19.76 -11.09 9.34
CA ASP A 228 19.74 -11.41 10.78
C ASP A 228 18.45 -10.90 11.44
N ARG A 229 17.91 -9.77 10.96
CA ARG A 229 16.60 -9.26 11.43
C ARG A 229 15.47 -10.18 11.03
N VAL A 230 15.44 -10.61 9.76
CA VAL A 230 14.46 -11.55 9.24
C VAL A 230 14.55 -12.90 9.97
N ASP A 231 15.77 -13.41 10.17
CA ASP A 231 16.01 -14.68 10.84
C ASP A 231 15.59 -14.63 12.32
N THR A 232 15.80 -13.50 12.99
CA THR A 232 15.29 -13.31 14.37
C THR A 232 13.77 -13.33 14.40
N VAL A 233 13.10 -12.65 13.46
CA VAL A 233 11.63 -12.67 13.35
C VAL A 233 11.13 -14.09 13.09
N LEU A 234 11.78 -14.85 12.21
CA LEU A 234 11.46 -16.24 11.95
C LEU A 234 11.64 -17.13 13.18
N ALA A 235 12.68 -16.89 13.99
CA ALA A 235 12.94 -17.64 15.21
C ALA A 235 11.83 -17.53 16.26
N TYR A 236 11.03 -16.46 16.24
CA TYR A 236 9.85 -16.35 17.11
C TYR A 236 8.78 -17.41 16.83
N PHE A 237 8.78 -17.99 15.63
CA PHE A 237 7.82 -19.02 15.23
C PHE A 237 8.31 -20.46 15.50
N ASP A 238 9.53 -20.63 16.01
CA ASP A 238 10.10 -21.95 16.33
C ASP A 238 9.62 -22.50 17.69
N HIS A 239 8.96 -21.66 18.51
CA HIS A 239 8.49 -22.03 19.84
C HIS A 239 7.00 -21.68 20.00
N HIS A 240 6.13 -22.70 19.85
CA HIS A 240 4.67 -22.57 19.81
C HIS A 240 4.05 -21.79 20.99
N ASP A 241 4.62 -21.88 22.19
CA ASP A 241 4.07 -21.23 23.39
C ASP A 241 4.41 -19.73 23.47
N THR A 242 5.40 -19.27 22.71
CA THR A 242 5.93 -17.89 22.81
C THR A 242 5.78 -17.07 21.53
N VAL A 243 5.01 -17.56 20.56
CA VAL A 243 4.79 -16.85 19.29
C VAL A 243 4.08 -15.51 19.58
N PRO A 244 4.70 -14.36 19.23
CA PRO A 244 4.07 -13.05 19.39
C PRO A 244 2.79 -12.94 18.56
N SER A 245 1.82 -12.18 19.08
CA SER A 245 0.57 -11.86 18.36
C SER A 245 0.76 -10.73 17.37
N PHE A 246 1.76 -9.88 17.62
CA PHE A 246 2.11 -8.73 16.79
C PHE A 246 3.63 -8.64 16.68
N VAL A 247 4.15 -8.45 15.48
CA VAL A 247 5.58 -8.28 15.20
C VAL A 247 5.76 -7.05 14.32
N THR A 248 6.70 -6.17 14.66
CA THR A 248 7.16 -5.12 13.73
C THR A 248 8.56 -5.43 13.22
N LEU A 249 8.83 -5.12 11.96
CA LEU A 249 10.13 -5.30 11.32
C LEU A 249 10.44 -4.08 10.45
N TYR A 250 11.58 -3.44 10.70
CA TYR A 250 12.00 -2.22 10.01
C TYR A 250 13.33 -2.42 9.26
N PHE A 251 13.40 -1.84 8.06
CA PHE A 251 14.60 -1.73 7.22
C PHE A 251 14.83 -0.27 6.83
N GLU A 252 16.08 0.19 6.91
CA GLU A 252 16.47 1.56 6.56
C GLU A 252 16.54 1.79 5.04
N ASP A 253 16.60 0.73 4.24
CA ASP A 253 16.58 0.83 2.78
C ASP A 253 15.14 0.71 2.23
N PRO A 254 14.84 1.35 1.09
CA PRO A 254 15.75 2.09 0.22
C PRO A 254 16.01 3.57 0.58
N ASP A 255 15.48 4.09 1.69
CA ASP A 255 15.68 5.50 2.12
C ASP A 255 17.17 5.87 2.20
N HIS A 256 17.98 5.03 2.83
CA HIS A 256 19.42 5.30 2.97
C HIS A 256 20.11 5.49 1.61
N GLN A 257 19.88 4.58 0.64
CA GLN A 257 20.43 4.77 -0.70
C GLN A 257 19.85 6.02 -1.39
N GLY A 258 18.57 6.32 -1.17
CA GLY A 258 17.95 7.50 -1.78
C GLY A 258 18.49 8.82 -1.27
N HIS A 259 18.91 8.88 -0.01
CA HIS A 259 19.63 10.04 0.51
C HIS A 259 21.04 10.20 -0.09
N LEU A 260 21.71 9.10 -0.43
CA LEU A 260 23.06 9.13 -0.99
C LEU A 260 23.10 9.43 -2.49
N PHE A 261 22.17 8.83 -3.26
CA PHE A 261 22.24 8.82 -4.74
C PHE A 261 21.02 9.45 -5.42
N GLY A 262 19.89 9.56 -4.72
CA GLY A 262 18.65 10.10 -5.27
C GLY A 262 17.70 9.03 -5.84
N PRO A 263 16.41 9.38 -6.03
CA PRO A 263 15.30 8.45 -6.24
C PRO A 263 15.39 7.58 -7.51
N ASP A 264 16.18 7.99 -8.49
CA ASP A 264 16.24 7.38 -9.82
C ASP A 264 17.55 6.63 -10.10
N ASP A 265 18.47 6.58 -9.13
CA ASP A 265 19.75 5.88 -9.29
C ASP A 265 19.60 4.35 -9.20
N ARG A 266 20.60 3.65 -9.73
CA ARG A 266 20.71 2.19 -9.71
C ARG A 266 20.85 1.65 -8.29
N GLU A 267 21.48 2.39 -7.37
CA GLU A 267 21.68 1.97 -5.98
C GLU A 267 20.35 1.82 -5.24
N ILE A 268 19.37 2.68 -5.54
CA ILE A 268 18.00 2.47 -5.04
C ILE A 268 17.38 1.22 -5.66
N THR A 269 17.58 0.99 -6.97
CA THR A 269 17.02 -0.19 -7.63
C THR A 269 17.57 -1.47 -7.00
N ASP A 270 18.88 -1.51 -6.73
CA ASP A 270 19.56 -2.61 -6.05
C ASP A 270 19.06 -2.77 -4.59
N ALA A 271 18.82 -1.67 -3.87
CA ALA A 271 18.23 -1.71 -2.53
C ALA A 271 16.78 -2.23 -2.52
N VAL A 272 15.96 -1.82 -3.49
CA VAL A 272 14.59 -2.32 -3.66
C VAL A 272 14.58 -3.83 -3.94
N VAL A 273 15.53 -4.33 -4.75
CA VAL A 273 15.71 -5.78 -4.97
C VAL A 273 16.09 -6.48 -3.66
N ARG A 274 17.01 -5.91 -2.86
CA ARG A 274 17.38 -6.46 -1.55
C ARG A 274 16.18 -6.55 -0.60
N ILE A 275 15.29 -5.55 -0.59
CA ILE A 275 14.04 -5.61 0.19
C ILE A 275 13.13 -6.74 -0.30
N ASP A 276 13.00 -6.94 -1.62
CA ASP A 276 12.25 -8.09 -2.16
C ASP A 276 12.84 -9.43 -1.70
N ASP A 277 14.17 -9.56 -1.69
CA ASP A 277 14.85 -10.76 -1.21
C ASP A 277 14.55 -11.04 0.27
N MET A 278 14.50 -10.00 1.11
CA MET A 278 14.15 -10.11 2.54
C MET A 278 12.70 -10.52 2.75
N VAL A 279 11.77 -9.92 1.98
CA VAL A 279 10.37 -10.35 1.96
C VAL A 279 10.26 -11.80 1.52
N GLY A 280 10.99 -12.21 0.48
CA GLY A 280 11.04 -13.58 -0.01
C GLY A 280 11.57 -14.55 1.03
N ARG A 281 12.65 -14.19 1.73
CA ARG A 281 13.24 -14.97 2.83
C ARG A 281 12.23 -15.17 3.95
N LEU A 282 11.57 -14.11 4.39
CA LEU A 282 10.55 -14.19 5.43
C LEU A 282 9.40 -15.11 5.02
N ILE A 283 8.83 -14.95 3.83
CA ILE A 283 7.71 -15.78 3.40
C ILE A 283 8.13 -17.26 3.30
N ARG A 284 9.27 -17.57 2.68
CA ARG A 284 9.76 -18.96 2.59
C ARG A 284 9.99 -19.56 3.96
N GLY A 285 10.64 -18.83 4.88
CA GLY A 285 10.90 -19.31 6.23
C GLY A 285 9.61 -19.58 7.03
N LEU A 286 8.54 -18.82 6.79
CA LEU A 286 7.22 -19.08 7.38
C LEU A 286 6.52 -20.30 6.72
N GLU A 287 6.62 -20.45 5.40
CA GLU A 287 6.07 -21.60 4.65
C GLU A 287 6.73 -22.93 5.05
N GLU A 288 8.04 -22.91 5.34
CA GLU A 288 8.79 -24.08 5.82
C GLU A 288 8.32 -24.52 7.21
N ARG A 289 8.18 -23.57 8.15
CA ARG A 289 7.71 -23.84 9.52
C ARG A 289 6.28 -24.37 9.57
N ARG A 290 5.45 -23.99 8.59
CA ARG A 290 4.13 -24.58 8.39
C ARG A 290 4.19 -26.05 7.98
N SER A 291 5.19 -26.45 7.20
CA SER A 291 5.30 -27.79 6.62
C SER A 291 5.91 -28.82 7.59
N SER A 292 6.69 -28.36 8.57
CA SER A 292 7.36 -29.21 9.57
C SER A 292 6.46 -29.70 10.72
N THR A 293 5.20 -29.28 10.80
CA THR A 293 4.24 -29.70 11.86
C THR A 293 3.31 -30.84 11.39
N THR A 294 3.74 -31.67 10.44
CA THR A 294 3.00 -32.87 9.98
C THR A 294 3.62 -34.12 10.56
#